data_AF-D8TTC8-F1
#
_entry.id   AF-D8TTC8-F1
#
_cell.length_a   1.000
_cell.length_b   1.000
_cell.length_c   1.000
_cell.angle_alpha   90.00
_cell.angle_beta   90.00
_cell.angle_gamma   90.00
#
_symmetry.space_group_name_H-M   'P 1'
#
loop_
_entity.id
_entity.type
_entity.pdbx_description
1 polymer ?
#
loop_
_entity_poly.entity_id
_entity_poly.type
_entity_poly.pdbx_seq_one_letter_code
_entity_poly.pdbx_strand_id
1 'polypeptide(L)'
;MTQLYSAVDFRTAPHDLPCRRVADAQQSGAIPTFPYFNCARWISSYRISPNFKAYGGGTYCFTLTVKSPPGCTSYCCTKSDVKKIEFNVRRECNVLGAVIKSTVNGAPTRIGPAFEYPPAGPPGSAILRLTQLGLGPGDDGAQVCLTLAANALGRGCSTLEELCVPPPGRPGSTCSVALFDSQLDCCPISTVSAPIPQTPPLLAGRDGPFPPTIYPPPPPPLPPPATPTPCTVCAYLTLTPSSPIYPISITTEQCDNFAEIITADVSSQAEMVAAPLLDMPYTTSCSETQIKVCGTFKSAVETASLQTWVTSRVAHWLSLATGDSSSGSGGSCPAFLYGYRVTVTVGGDGQWPTIPASCLSASVSTVCEAQPVPYPKCACNSRPRATPFAAIPLIFKAPGRTSSTTLYCFTTDVISPYSSTGSCGSSTTLLKAEIWANEAKRRKVVAIAVQPANSTDLTFHAPTWGAVGEQTLKATPLMWDLTQANGGKICLELDKATDLGSFCNNVPGSPPTCWITFFSPDKKCCPLFAASLM
;
A
#
# COMPACT_ATOMS: atom_id res chain seq x y z
N MET A 1 67.65 10.44 -38.52
CA MET A 1 67.26 9.48 -37.48
C MET A 1 65.89 8.95 -37.86
N THR A 2 65.88 7.75 -38.41
CA THR A 2 64.74 7.08 -39.03
C THR A 2 64.28 6.02 -38.04
N GLN A 3 63.04 6.06 -37.55
CA GLN A 3 62.49 4.97 -36.76
C GLN A 3 61.44 4.21 -37.57
N LEU A 4 61.79 2.94 -37.79
CA LEU A 4 61.06 1.91 -38.50
C LEU A 4 59.90 1.38 -37.65
N TYR A 5 58.80 1.10 -38.34
CA TYR A 5 57.69 0.28 -37.88
C TYR A 5 58.17 -1.15 -37.57
N SER A 6 57.69 -1.73 -36.47
CA SER A 6 57.74 -3.17 -36.23
C SER A 6 56.32 -3.69 -36.04
N ALA A 7 55.96 -4.66 -36.88
CA ALA A 7 54.69 -5.37 -36.88
C ALA A 7 54.72 -6.47 -35.81
N VAL A 8 53.63 -6.61 -35.04
CA VAL A 8 53.44 -7.76 -34.15
C VAL A 8 52.21 -8.56 -34.60
N ASP A 9 52.56 -9.81 -34.86
CA ASP A 9 51.86 -11.04 -35.18
C ASP A 9 50.45 -11.23 -34.58
N PHE A 10 49.54 -11.72 -35.43
CA PHE A 10 48.21 -12.21 -35.09
C PHE A 10 48.29 -13.74 -35.00
N ARG A 11 48.24 -14.31 -33.79
CA ARG A 11 47.84 -15.72 -33.60
C ARG A 11 47.43 -16.03 -32.16
N THR A 12 46.25 -16.65 -32.07
CA THR A 12 45.69 -17.49 -30.99
C THR A 12 45.40 -16.83 -29.63
N ALA A 13 44.16 -16.37 -29.46
CA ALA A 13 43.51 -16.23 -28.16
C ALA A 13 42.44 -17.34 -28.01
N PRO A 14 42.34 -18.01 -26.84
CA PRO A 14 41.33 -19.04 -26.60
C PRO A 14 39.94 -18.44 -26.39
N HIS A 15 38.93 -19.15 -26.89
CA HIS A 15 37.51 -18.91 -26.64
C HIS A 15 37.18 -19.12 -25.16
N ASP A 16 37.16 -18.04 -24.38
CA ASP A 16 36.42 -17.98 -23.12
C ASP A 16 35.87 -16.56 -22.94
N LEU A 17 34.69 -16.33 -23.52
CA LEU A 17 33.87 -15.17 -23.20
C LEU A 17 32.93 -15.57 -22.05
N PRO A 18 33.05 -15.00 -20.84
CA PRO A 18 32.03 -15.18 -19.83
C PRO A 18 30.76 -14.46 -20.31
N CYS A 19 29.67 -15.21 -20.47
CA CYS A 19 28.33 -14.68 -20.65
C CYS A 19 28.09 -13.57 -19.61
N ARG A 20 27.87 -12.35 -20.09
CA ARG A 20 27.41 -11.20 -19.32
C ARG A 20 26.21 -11.64 -18.46
N ARG A 21 26.40 -11.82 -17.15
CA ARG A 21 25.28 -11.73 -16.21
C ARG A 21 24.74 -10.31 -16.38
N VAL A 22 23.46 -10.19 -16.73
CA VAL A 22 22.73 -8.93 -16.52
C VAL A 22 22.96 -8.60 -15.06
N ALA A 23 23.57 -7.44 -14.77
CA ALA A 23 23.73 -7.00 -13.40
C ALA A 23 22.34 -6.95 -12.78
N ASP A 24 22.08 -7.80 -11.79
CA ASP A 24 20.82 -7.78 -11.06
C ASP A 24 20.63 -6.35 -10.54
N ALA A 25 19.57 -5.68 -11.00
CA ALA A 25 19.21 -4.38 -10.46
C ALA A 25 19.06 -4.54 -8.95
N GLN A 26 19.77 -3.72 -8.18
CA GLN A 26 19.78 -3.83 -6.72
C GLN A 26 18.34 -3.75 -6.19
N GLN A 27 17.88 -4.86 -5.63
CA GLN A 27 16.55 -4.99 -5.04
C GLN A 27 16.48 -4.12 -3.78
N SER A 28 15.58 -3.15 -3.75
CA SER A 28 15.50 -2.15 -2.69
C SER A 28 14.68 -2.59 -1.49
N GLY A 29 13.79 -3.57 -1.66
CA GLY A 29 12.81 -3.95 -0.64
C GLY A 29 11.72 -2.91 -0.39
N ALA A 30 11.60 -1.89 -1.24
CA ALA A 30 10.61 -0.82 -1.08
C ALA A 30 9.15 -1.32 -1.05
N ILE A 31 8.87 -2.45 -1.72
CA ILE A 31 7.57 -3.12 -1.71
C ILE A 31 7.81 -4.54 -1.24
N PRO A 32 7.55 -4.87 0.04
CA PRO A 32 7.96 -6.15 0.62
C PRO A 32 7.06 -7.32 0.25
N THR A 33 5.90 -7.04 -0.35
CA THR A 33 4.88 -8.04 -0.69
C THR A 33 4.67 -8.12 -2.18
N PHE A 34 4.54 -9.36 -2.69
CA PHE A 34 4.16 -9.62 -4.07
C PHE A 34 2.83 -8.90 -4.40
N PRO A 35 2.70 -8.24 -5.57
CA PRO A 35 3.53 -8.35 -6.78
C PRO A 35 4.72 -7.39 -6.88
N TYR A 36 5.26 -6.91 -5.74
CA TYR A 36 6.46 -6.06 -5.71
C TYR A 36 6.36 -4.81 -6.59
N PHE A 37 5.12 -4.35 -6.81
CA PHE A 37 4.74 -3.21 -7.63
C PHE A 37 3.57 -2.48 -6.96
N ASN A 38 3.47 -1.17 -7.20
CA ASN A 38 2.40 -0.32 -6.67
C ASN A 38 1.28 -0.20 -7.70
N CYS A 39 0.13 -0.78 -7.38
CA CYS A 39 -1.02 -0.92 -8.25
C CYS A 39 -2.24 -1.37 -7.40
N ALA A 40 -3.45 -1.26 -7.94
CA ALA A 40 -4.69 -1.67 -7.29
C ALA A 40 -4.81 -3.21 -7.25
N ARG A 41 -4.65 -3.79 -6.06
CA ARG A 41 -4.45 -5.24 -5.87
C ARG A 41 -5.70 -6.10 -5.76
N TRP A 42 -6.89 -5.51 -5.64
CA TRP A 42 -8.07 -6.27 -5.18
C TRP A 42 -9.38 -5.96 -5.92
N ILE A 43 -9.44 -4.82 -6.62
CA ILE A 43 -10.62 -4.37 -7.36
C ILE A 43 -10.34 -4.60 -8.85
N SER A 44 -10.80 -5.73 -9.40
CA SER A 44 -10.72 -5.98 -10.85
C SER A 44 -11.76 -7.00 -11.31
N SER A 45 -12.13 -6.91 -12.60
CA SER A 45 -12.92 -7.92 -13.31
C SER A 45 -12.15 -9.21 -13.59
N TYR A 46 -10.81 -9.20 -13.52
CA TYR A 46 -9.99 -10.36 -13.86
C TYR A 46 -9.46 -11.07 -12.62
N ARG A 47 -9.58 -12.40 -12.61
CA ARG A 47 -8.99 -13.28 -11.59
C ARG A 47 -8.53 -14.60 -12.21
N ILE A 48 -7.59 -15.28 -11.58
CA ILE A 48 -7.31 -16.68 -11.89
C ILE A 48 -8.16 -17.55 -10.97
N SER A 49 -8.77 -18.59 -11.54
CA SER A 49 -9.51 -19.60 -10.78
C SER A 49 -8.65 -20.18 -9.66
N PRO A 50 -9.19 -20.39 -8.45
CA PRO A 50 -8.40 -20.81 -7.29
C PRO A 50 -7.73 -22.18 -7.44
N ASN A 51 -8.13 -22.96 -8.44
CA ASN A 51 -7.56 -24.28 -8.70
C ASN A 51 -6.90 -24.33 -10.09
N PHE A 52 -5.69 -24.86 -10.15
CA PHE A 52 -5.06 -25.22 -11.42
C PHE A 52 -5.37 -26.67 -11.79
N LYS A 53 -5.25 -27.01 -13.08
CA LYS A 53 -5.32 -28.39 -13.57
C LYS A 53 -3.92 -28.88 -13.94
N ALA A 54 -3.50 -30.02 -13.40
CA ALA A 54 -2.28 -30.69 -13.81
C ALA A 54 -2.61 -31.71 -14.92
N TYR A 55 -1.93 -31.61 -16.07
CA TYR A 55 -2.13 -32.49 -17.23
C TYR A 55 -1.04 -33.57 -17.38
N GLY A 56 -0.13 -33.68 -16.41
CA GLY A 56 1.05 -34.52 -16.51
C GLY A 56 2.16 -33.86 -17.33
N GLY A 57 3.34 -34.50 -17.40
CA GLY A 57 4.50 -33.97 -18.14
C GLY A 57 4.95 -32.58 -17.69
N GLY A 58 4.77 -32.24 -16.40
CA GLY A 58 5.10 -30.93 -15.84
C GLY A 58 4.21 -29.79 -16.33
N THR A 59 3.03 -30.08 -16.90
CA THR A 59 2.11 -29.06 -17.43
C THR A 59 0.98 -28.74 -16.47
N TYR A 60 0.83 -27.45 -16.15
CA TYR A 60 -0.13 -26.89 -15.21
C TYR A 60 -0.91 -25.75 -15.86
N CYS A 61 -2.24 -25.85 -15.90
CA CYS A 61 -3.09 -24.85 -16.53
C CYS A 61 -3.94 -24.09 -15.51
N PHE A 62 -3.96 -22.77 -15.67
CA PHE A 62 -4.69 -21.81 -14.89
C PHE A 62 -5.83 -21.25 -15.73
N THR A 63 -7.03 -21.18 -15.17
CA THR A 63 -8.20 -20.64 -15.88
C THR A 63 -8.38 -19.18 -15.51
N LEU A 64 -8.43 -18.30 -16.51
CA LEU A 64 -8.83 -16.91 -16.35
C LEU A 64 -10.35 -16.82 -16.13
N THR A 65 -10.77 -16.01 -15.18
CA THR A 65 -12.16 -15.66 -14.94
C THR A 65 -12.34 -14.16 -15.11
N VAL A 66 -13.33 -13.76 -15.91
CA VAL A 66 -13.70 -12.37 -16.16
C VAL A 66 -15.08 -12.11 -15.58
N LYS A 67 -15.11 -11.57 -14.36
CA LYS A 67 -16.35 -11.22 -13.66
C LYS A 67 -16.15 -9.94 -12.86
N SER A 68 -16.84 -8.88 -13.27
CA SER A 68 -16.83 -7.62 -12.51
C SER A 68 -17.52 -7.82 -11.14
N PRO A 69 -16.86 -7.44 -10.04
CA PRO A 69 -17.49 -7.44 -8.72
C PRO A 69 -18.75 -6.55 -8.71
N PRO A 70 -19.82 -6.93 -8.00
CA PRO A 70 -21.01 -6.09 -7.87
C PRO A 70 -20.65 -4.69 -7.35
N GLY A 71 -21.20 -3.65 -7.99
CA GLY A 71 -20.95 -2.26 -7.61
C GLY A 71 -19.61 -1.67 -8.06
N CYS A 72 -18.72 -2.46 -8.67
CA CYS A 72 -17.43 -1.94 -9.11
C CYS A 72 -17.51 -1.16 -10.43
N THR A 73 -17.28 0.15 -10.37
CA THR A 73 -17.32 1.06 -11.54
C THR A 73 -15.95 1.58 -11.96
N SER A 74 -14.88 1.19 -11.26
CA SER A 74 -13.52 1.68 -11.52
C SER A 74 -12.98 1.23 -12.88
N TYR A 75 -11.89 1.86 -13.33
CA TYR A 75 -11.15 1.46 -14.52
C TYR A 75 -10.81 -0.04 -14.50
N CYS A 76 -10.34 -0.55 -13.36
CA CYS A 76 -9.92 -1.94 -13.19
C CYS A 76 -11.04 -2.99 -13.31
N CYS A 77 -12.31 -2.57 -13.26
CA CYS A 77 -13.47 -3.45 -13.38
C CYS A 77 -14.22 -3.31 -14.70
N THR A 78 -14.06 -2.18 -15.39
CA THR A 78 -14.88 -1.83 -16.55
C THR A 78 -14.10 -1.77 -17.86
N LYS A 79 -12.78 -1.53 -17.80
CA LYS A 79 -11.97 -1.18 -18.99
C LYS A 79 -10.58 -1.79 -19.02
N SER A 80 -10.08 -2.35 -17.92
CA SER A 80 -8.77 -2.99 -17.89
C SER A 80 -8.72 -4.21 -18.82
N ASP A 81 -7.51 -4.56 -19.25
CA ASP A 81 -7.16 -5.78 -19.96
C ASP A 81 -6.20 -6.64 -19.10
N VAL A 82 -5.73 -7.78 -19.63
CA VAL A 82 -4.67 -8.58 -18.99
C VAL A 82 -3.45 -8.60 -19.91
N LYS A 83 -2.57 -7.63 -19.68
CA LYS A 83 -1.35 -7.44 -20.46
C LYS A 83 -0.22 -8.37 -20.05
N LYS A 84 -0.12 -8.62 -18.74
CA LYS A 84 1.00 -9.34 -18.12
C LYS A 84 0.49 -10.18 -16.94
N ILE A 85 1.07 -11.36 -16.76
CA ILE A 85 0.84 -12.22 -15.60
C ILE A 85 2.18 -12.44 -14.91
N GLU A 86 2.21 -12.31 -13.60
CA GLU A 86 3.39 -12.60 -12.78
C GLU A 86 3.05 -13.69 -11.77
N PHE A 87 3.97 -14.62 -11.58
CA PHE A 87 3.93 -15.61 -10.51
C PHE A 87 5.01 -15.27 -9.49
N ASN A 88 4.68 -15.38 -8.20
CA ASN A 88 5.68 -15.30 -7.13
C ASN A 88 6.45 -16.62 -7.07
N VAL A 89 7.73 -16.61 -7.46
CA VAL A 89 8.51 -17.82 -7.67
C VAL A 89 9.81 -17.81 -6.89
N ARG A 90 10.35 -19.01 -6.71
CA ARG A 90 11.62 -19.26 -6.06
C ARG A 90 12.77 -18.92 -7.01
N ARG A 91 13.74 -18.15 -6.53
CA ARG A 91 14.90 -17.72 -7.34
C ARG A 91 15.75 -18.89 -7.82
N GLU A 92 15.78 -19.98 -7.05
CA GLU A 92 16.52 -21.20 -7.34
C GLU A 92 16.00 -21.94 -8.58
N CYS A 93 14.80 -21.61 -9.06
CA CYS A 93 14.25 -22.15 -10.31
C CYS A 93 14.84 -21.50 -11.56
N ASN A 94 15.45 -20.32 -11.45
CA ASN A 94 16.09 -19.64 -12.56
C ASN A 94 17.47 -20.24 -12.86
N VAL A 95 17.47 -21.43 -13.46
CA VAL A 95 18.69 -22.14 -13.87
C VAL A 95 18.80 -22.20 -15.38
N LEU A 96 20.03 -22.09 -15.88
CA LEU A 96 20.30 -22.17 -17.31
C LEU A 96 19.86 -23.54 -17.86
N GLY A 97 19.10 -23.50 -18.96
CA GLY A 97 18.66 -24.69 -19.69
C GLY A 97 17.47 -25.44 -19.07
N ALA A 98 16.88 -24.96 -17.98
CA ALA A 98 15.58 -25.48 -17.54
C ALA A 98 14.49 -25.05 -18.52
N VAL A 99 13.48 -25.92 -18.69
CA VAL A 99 12.39 -25.68 -19.63
C VAL A 99 11.24 -25.00 -18.89
N ILE A 100 10.89 -23.80 -19.33
CA ILE A 100 9.65 -23.13 -18.95
C ILE A 100 9.00 -22.62 -20.21
N LYS A 101 7.83 -23.17 -20.55
CA LYS A 101 7.04 -22.77 -21.72
C LYS A 101 5.66 -22.34 -21.25
N SER A 102 5.03 -21.45 -22.02
CA SER A 102 3.64 -21.08 -21.80
C SER A 102 2.80 -21.21 -23.05
N THR A 103 1.53 -21.54 -22.85
CA THR A 103 0.49 -21.53 -23.89
C THR A 103 -0.75 -20.80 -23.41
N VAL A 104 -1.49 -20.19 -24.34
CA VAL A 104 -2.85 -19.70 -24.11
C VAL A 104 -3.79 -20.52 -24.98
N ASN A 105 -4.78 -21.18 -24.37
CA ASN A 105 -5.74 -22.05 -25.06
C ASN A 105 -5.06 -23.12 -25.94
N GLY A 106 -3.94 -23.69 -25.45
CA GLY A 106 -3.13 -24.68 -26.16
C GLY A 106 -2.17 -24.12 -27.22
N ALA A 107 -2.29 -22.86 -27.61
CA ALA A 107 -1.36 -22.21 -28.54
C ALA A 107 -0.16 -21.62 -27.80
N PRO A 108 1.09 -21.80 -28.28
CA PRO A 108 2.27 -21.17 -27.68
C PRO A 108 2.13 -19.65 -27.58
N THR A 109 2.57 -19.08 -26.44
CA THR A 109 2.60 -17.62 -26.29
C THR A 109 3.60 -16.99 -27.25
N ARG A 110 3.30 -15.78 -27.72
CA ARG A 110 4.19 -15.02 -28.62
C ARG A 110 5.56 -14.76 -28.01
N ILE A 111 5.58 -14.46 -26.70
CA ILE A 111 6.77 -14.29 -25.89
C ILE A 111 6.76 -15.38 -24.83
N GLY A 112 7.89 -16.08 -24.69
CA GLY A 112 8.04 -17.12 -23.67
C GLY A 112 8.10 -16.55 -22.25
N PRO A 113 7.87 -17.38 -21.22
CA PRO A 113 8.04 -16.97 -19.83
C PRO A 113 9.47 -16.53 -19.54
N ALA A 114 9.64 -15.53 -18.68
CA ALA A 114 10.95 -15.03 -18.27
C ALA A 114 11.00 -14.79 -16.76
N PHE A 115 12.10 -15.20 -16.13
CA PHE A 115 12.38 -14.83 -14.75
C PHE A 115 12.87 -13.38 -14.67
N GLU A 116 12.37 -12.65 -13.68
CA GLU A 116 12.85 -11.30 -13.37
C GLU A 116 13.06 -11.12 -11.86
N TYR A 117 14.01 -10.26 -11.50
CA TYR A 117 14.27 -9.85 -10.13
C TYR A 117 13.70 -8.44 -9.94
N PRO A 118 12.55 -8.29 -9.28
CA PRO A 118 11.84 -7.02 -9.21
C PRO A 118 12.68 -5.99 -8.42
N PRO A 119 13.01 -4.81 -8.99
CA PRO A 119 13.86 -3.82 -8.32
C PRO A 119 13.28 -3.29 -7.01
N ALA A 120 11.95 -3.22 -6.89
CA ALA A 120 11.27 -2.80 -5.67
C ALA A 120 11.02 -3.94 -4.67
N GLY A 121 11.22 -5.21 -5.09
CA GLY A 121 11.05 -6.35 -4.20
C GLY A 121 12.18 -6.47 -3.18
N PRO A 122 11.98 -7.24 -2.10
CA PRO A 122 13.05 -7.62 -1.18
C PRO A 122 14.23 -8.31 -1.88
N PRO A 123 15.45 -8.20 -1.33
CA PRO A 123 16.57 -9.00 -1.79
C PRO A 123 16.23 -10.50 -1.79
N GLY A 124 16.41 -11.14 -2.94
CA GLY A 124 16.13 -12.56 -3.14
C GLY A 124 14.74 -12.87 -3.71
N SER A 125 13.86 -11.87 -3.84
CA SER A 125 12.58 -12.04 -4.54
C SER A 125 12.80 -12.32 -6.02
N ALA A 126 12.00 -13.22 -6.59
CA ALA A 126 11.97 -13.50 -8.02
C ALA A 126 10.51 -13.63 -8.50
N ILE A 127 10.28 -13.24 -9.74
CA ILE A 127 9.00 -13.42 -10.41
C ILE A 127 9.18 -14.22 -11.70
N LEU A 128 8.17 -15.00 -12.07
CA LEU A 128 8.05 -15.54 -13.43
C LEU A 128 7.01 -14.70 -14.18
N ARG A 129 7.45 -14.01 -15.22
CA ARG A 129 6.64 -13.08 -16.00
C ARG A 129 6.21 -13.68 -17.33
N LEU A 130 4.92 -13.56 -17.62
CA LEU A 130 4.31 -13.84 -18.92
C LEU A 130 3.76 -12.52 -19.48
N THR A 131 4.03 -12.19 -20.74
CA THR A 131 3.59 -10.94 -21.36
C THR A 131 3.01 -11.17 -22.74
N GLN A 132 2.30 -10.16 -23.26
CA GLN A 132 1.72 -10.19 -24.62
C GLN A 132 0.78 -11.38 -24.84
N LEU A 133 -0.02 -11.71 -23.81
CA LEU A 133 -0.97 -12.82 -23.87
C LEU A 133 -2.18 -12.52 -24.75
N GLY A 134 -2.48 -11.24 -24.98
CA GLY A 134 -3.62 -10.82 -25.82
C GLY A 134 -4.98 -11.09 -25.17
N LEU A 135 -5.01 -11.16 -23.83
CA LEU A 135 -6.21 -11.45 -23.05
C LEU A 135 -6.93 -10.15 -22.65
N GLY A 136 -8.26 -10.15 -22.73
CA GLY A 136 -9.12 -9.03 -22.40
C GLY A 136 -10.53 -9.45 -21.96
N PRO A 137 -11.52 -8.54 -22.02
CA PRO A 137 -12.83 -8.77 -21.42
C PRO A 137 -13.63 -9.95 -22.01
N GLY A 138 -13.29 -10.37 -23.24
CA GLY A 138 -13.96 -11.48 -23.92
C GLY A 138 -13.36 -12.86 -23.66
N ASP A 139 -12.28 -12.95 -22.89
CA ASP A 139 -11.49 -14.18 -22.72
C ASP A 139 -11.82 -14.94 -21.42
N ASP A 140 -13.08 -14.85 -20.97
CA ASP A 140 -13.54 -15.64 -19.84
C ASP A 140 -13.38 -17.15 -20.12
N GLY A 141 -12.79 -17.87 -19.15
CA GLY A 141 -12.47 -19.28 -19.29
C GLY A 141 -11.19 -19.60 -20.06
N ALA A 142 -10.43 -18.59 -20.54
CA ALA A 142 -9.16 -18.83 -21.22
C ALA A 142 -8.17 -19.59 -20.31
N GLN A 143 -7.44 -20.54 -20.88
CA GLN A 143 -6.46 -21.35 -20.16
C GLN A 143 -5.04 -20.89 -20.44
N VAL A 144 -4.35 -20.45 -19.40
CA VAL A 144 -2.91 -20.15 -19.43
C VAL A 144 -2.18 -21.34 -18.84
N CYS A 145 -1.38 -22.06 -19.63
CA CYS A 145 -0.63 -23.21 -19.15
C CYS A 145 0.86 -22.92 -19.05
N LEU A 146 1.50 -23.47 -18.02
CA LEU A 146 2.94 -23.54 -17.86
C LEU A 146 3.40 -24.99 -18.00
N THR A 147 4.44 -25.23 -18.81
CA THR A 147 5.13 -26.52 -18.87
C THR A 147 6.51 -26.36 -18.28
N LEU A 148 6.79 -27.13 -17.24
CA LEU A 148 8.01 -27.09 -16.44
C LEU A 148 8.81 -28.38 -16.66
N ALA A 149 10.12 -28.25 -16.87
CA ALA A 149 11.03 -29.39 -16.79
C ALA A 149 12.41 -28.95 -16.32
N ALA A 150 13.06 -29.82 -15.54
CA ALA A 150 14.46 -29.65 -15.19
C ALA A 150 15.35 -29.66 -16.45
N ASN A 151 16.52 -29.06 -16.33
CA ASN A 151 17.54 -29.12 -17.38
C ASN A 151 18.17 -30.52 -17.46
N ALA A 152 19.08 -30.72 -18.41
CA ALA A 152 19.77 -32.01 -18.61
C ALA A 152 20.56 -32.52 -17.39
N LEU A 153 20.84 -31.65 -16.41
CA LEU A 153 21.53 -31.97 -15.16
C LEU A 153 20.56 -32.20 -13.98
N GLY A 154 19.25 -32.29 -14.23
CA GLY A 154 18.23 -32.44 -13.21
C GLY A 154 18.04 -31.19 -12.33
N ARG A 155 18.52 -30.02 -12.77
CA ARG A 155 18.36 -28.75 -12.05
C ARG A 155 17.20 -27.93 -12.60
N GLY A 156 16.56 -27.16 -11.73
CA GLY A 156 15.41 -26.33 -12.05
C GLY A 156 14.13 -26.92 -11.46
N CYS A 157 13.05 -26.16 -11.56
CA CYS A 157 11.77 -26.54 -10.96
C CYS A 157 10.92 -27.26 -12.00
N SER A 158 10.51 -28.48 -11.66
CA SER A 158 9.70 -29.37 -12.51
C SER A 158 8.25 -29.43 -12.06
N THR A 159 7.95 -28.93 -10.87
CA THR A 159 6.60 -28.85 -10.30
C THR A 159 6.26 -27.42 -9.85
N LEU A 160 4.97 -27.13 -9.67
CA LEU A 160 4.55 -25.84 -9.10
C LEU A 160 4.97 -25.68 -7.63
N GLU A 161 5.05 -26.78 -6.86
CA GLU A 161 5.52 -26.75 -5.48
C GLU A 161 7.00 -26.35 -5.39
N GLU A 162 7.82 -26.83 -6.32
CA GLU A 162 9.20 -26.40 -6.47
C GLU A 162 9.30 -24.98 -7.03
N LEU A 163 8.38 -24.57 -7.91
CA LEU A 163 8.45 -23.27 -8.57
C LEU A 163 8.01 -22.12 -7.65
N CYS A 164 6.92 -22.29 -6.92
CA CYS A 164 6.22 -21.19 -6.29
C CYS A 164 6.71 -20.88 -4.86
N VAL A 165 6.62 -19.60 -4.49
CA VAL A 165 6.71 -19.18 -3.10
C VAL A 165 5.30 -19.18 -2.52
N PRO A 166 4.95 -20.12 -1.62
CA PRO A 166 3.60 -20.19 -1.07
C PRO A 166 3.32 -18.96 -0.20
N PRO A 167 2.08 -18.42 -0.23
CA PRO A 167 1.67 -17.42 0.75
C PRO A 167 1.84 -17.95 2.19
N PRO A 168 2.09 -17.06 3.17
CA PRO A 168 2.19 -17.47 4.58
C PRO A 168 1.00 -18.32 5.03
N GLY A 169 1.28 -19.48 5.63
CA GLY A 169 0.25 -20.41 6.12
C GLY A 169 -0.43 -21.29 5.06
N ARG A 170 0.05 -21.28 3.81
CA ARG A 170 -0.47 -22.16 2.73
C ARG A 170 0.48 -23.31 2.43
N PRO A 171 -0.02 -24.45 1.88
CA PRO A 171 0.84 -25.57 1.49
C PRO A 171 1.78 -25.19 0.34
N GLY A 172 2.92 -25.90 0.23
CA GLY A 172 3.99 -25.60 -0.73
C GLY A 172 3.55 -25.56 -2.19
N SER A 173 2.52 -26.31 -2.57
CA SER A 173 1.93 -26.33 -3.91
C SER A 173 1.04 -25.13 -4.26
N THR A 174 1.00 -24.10 -3.41
CA THR A 174 0.21 -22.88 -3.62
C THR A 174 1.05 -21.79 -4.28
N CYS A 175 0.52 -21.17 -5.33
CA CYS A 175 1.17 -20.04 -6.01
C CYS A 175 0.38 -18.74 -5.81
N SER A 176 1.09 -17.63 -5.64
CA SER A 176 0.52 -16.29 -5.82
C SER A 176 0.70 -15.84 -7.26
N VAL A 177 -0.37 -15.34 -7.87
CA VAL A 177 -0.41 -14.90 -9.26
C VAL A 177 -0.99 -13.49 -9.31
N ALA A 178 -0.33 -12.56 -9.99
CA ALA A 178 -0.83 -11.21 -10.21
C ALA A 178 -1.10 -10.96 -11.70
N LEU A 179 -2.24 -10.35 -12.02
CA LEU A 179 -2.62 -9.98 -13.39
C LEU A 179 -2.48 -8.48 -13.55
N PHE A 180 -1.70 -8.02 -14.52
CA PHE A 180 -1.47 -6.60 -14.76
C PHE A 180 -2.16 -6.16 -16.04
N ASP A 181 -2.80 -5.00 -15.99
CA ASP A 181 -3.36 -4.33 -17.16
C ASP A 181 -2.26 -3.56 -17.94
N SER A 182 -2.64 -3.01 -19.09
CA SER A 182 -1.74 -2.26 -19.96
C SER A 182 -1.25 -0.93 -19.37
N GLN A 183 -1.98 -0.32 -18.44
CA GLN A 183 -1.58 0.92 -17.74
C GLN A 183 -0.75 0.63 -16.48
N LEU A 184 -0.72 -0.63 -16.01
CA LEU A 184 -0.09 -1.08 -14.76
C LEU A 184 -0.74 -0.49 -13.50
N ASP A 185 -1.96 0.02 -13.63
CA ASP A 185 -2.74 0.57 -12.53
C ASP A 185 -3.47 -0.52 -11.74
N CYS A 186 -3.75 -1.65 -12.39
CA CYS A 186 -4.50 -2.78 -11.84
C CYS A 186 -3.58 -4.00 -11.71
N CYS A 187 -3.56 -4.61 -10.54
CA CYS A 187 -2.79 -5.83 -10.29
C CYS A 187 -3.50 -6.83 -9.35
N PRO A 188 -4.73 -7.27 -9.66
CA PRO A 188 -5.43 -8.26 -8.84
C PRO A 188 -4.55 -9.49 -8.57
N ILE A 189 -4.50 -9.89 -7.30
CA ILE A 189 -3.75 -11.07 -6.85
C ILE A 189 -4.72 -12.23 -6.67
N SER A 190 -4.38 -13.37 -7.27
CA SER A 190 -5.06 -14.66 -7.10
C SER A 190 -4.12 -15.63 -6.39
N THR A 191 -4.69 -16.48 -5.54
CA THR A 191 -3.98 -17.61 -4.94
C THR A 191 -4.50 -18.89 -5.57
N VAL A 192 -3.60 -19.70 -6.10
CA VAL A 192 -3.95 -20.92 -6.83
C VAL A 192 -3.30 -22.13 -6.19
N SER A 193 -4.07 -23.20 -6.01
CA SER A 193 -3.62 -24.45 -5.41
C SER A 193 -4.05 -25.66 -6.24
N ALA A 194 -3.45 -26.82 -5.95
CA ALA A 194 -3.91 -28.07 -6.52
C ALA A 194 -5.36 -28.36 -6.07
N PRO A 195 -6.20 -28.97 -6.92
CA PRO A 195 -7.52 -29.40 -6.49
C PRO A 195 -7.38 -30.39 -5.33
N ILE A 196 -8.15 -30.21 -4.27
CA ILE A 196 -8.22 -31.19 -3.19
C ILE A 196 -8.72 -32.50 -3.81
N PRO A 197 -8.00 -33.63 -3.67
CA PRO A 197 -8.49 -34.92 -4.14
C PRO A 197 -9.84 -35.18 -3.49
N GLN A 198 -10.91 -35.22 -4.30
CA GLN A 198 -12.21 -35.64 -3.79
C GLN A 198 -12.04 -37.09 -3.34
N THR A 199 -12.10 -37.33 -2.03
CA THR A 199 -12.15 -38.69 -1.49
C THR A 199 -13.28 -39.44 -2.19
N PRO A 200 -13.02 -40.62 -2.80
CA PRO A 200 -14.07 -41.40 -3.43
C PRO A 200 -15.19 -41.67 -2.43
N PRO A 201 -16.48 -41.52 -2.81
CA PRO A 201 -17.56 -41.97 -1.96
C PRO A 201 -17.34 -43.46 -1.66
N LEU A 202 -17.31 -43.81 -0.37
CA LEU A 202 -17.23 -45.20 0.07
C LEU A 202 -18.36 -45.98 -0.60
N LEU A 203 -18.00 -46.85 -1.54
CA LEU A 203 -18.90 -47.81 -2.16
C LEU A 203 -19.43 -48.75 -1.07
N ALA A 204 -20.61 -48.45 -0.54
CA ALA A 204 -21.42 -49.38 0.22
C ALA A 204 -21.96 -50.44 -0.74
N GLY A 205 -21.31 -51.60 -0.76
CA GLY A 205 -21.72 -52.72 -1.62
C GLY A 205 -20.92 -53.98 -1.32
N ARG A 206 -21.32 -54.71 -0.28
CA ARG A 206 -20.94 -56.12 -0.14
C ARG A 206 -22.09 -56.89 0.51
N ASP A 207 -22.98 -57.39 -0.35
CA ASP A 207 -23.95 -58.42 0.00
C ASP A 207 -23.19 -59.72 0.35
N GLY A 208 -23.33 -60.15 1.59
CA GLY A 208 -22.95 -61.47 2.08
C GLY A 208 -24.02 -61.97 3.04
N PRO A 209 -24.44 -63.24 2.97
CA PRO A 209 -25.46 -63.78 3.87
C PRO A 209 -24.85 -64.02 5.26
N PHE A 210 -25.17 -63.14 6.21
CA PHE A 210 -24.86 -63.36 7.62
C PHE A 210 -26.03 -64.05 8.34
N PRO A 211 -25.72 -64.92 9.33
CA PRO A 211 -26.67 -65.72 10.10
C PRO A 211 -27.52 -64.86 11.06
N PRO A 212 -28.62 -65.40 11.62
CA PRO A 212 -29.53 -64.64 12.46
C PRO A 212 -28.87 -64.24 13.78
N THR A 213 -28.48 -62.98 13.90
CA THR A 213 -28.08 -62.36 15.17
C THR A 213 -29.20 -61.49 15.71
N ILE A 214 -29.52 -61.76 16.96
CA ILE A 214 -30.48 -61.08 17.82
C ILE A 214 -30.22 -59.57 17.83
N TYR A 215 -31.21 -58.77 17.41
CA TYR A 215 -31.14 -57.31 17.39
C TYR A 215 -31.08 -56.74 18.82
N PRO A 216 -30.05 -55.96 19.19
CA PRO A 216 -30.14 -55.04 20.32
C PRO A 216 -31.13 -53.91 20.00
N PRO A 217 -31.74 -53.28 21.03
CA PRO A 217 -32.70 -52.20 20.84
C PRO A 217 -32.10 -51.04 20.03
N PRO A 218 -32.92 -50.33 19.23
CA PRO A 218 -32.46 -49.25 18.37
C PRO A 218 -31.73 -48.19 19.22
N PRO A 219 -30.53 -47.76 18.81
CA PRO A 219 -29.85 -46.66 19.47
C PRO A 219 -30.75 -45.41 19.44
N PRO A 220 -30.80 -44.62 20.53
CA PRO A 220 -31.61 -43.42 20.58
C PRO A 220 -31.27 -42.48 19.40
N PRO A 221 -32.25 -41.72 18.89
CA PRO A 221 -32.03 -40.78 17.80
C PRO A 221 -30.84 -39.89 18.14
N LEU A 222 -29.85 -39.82 17.24
CA LEU A 222 -28.77 -38.85 17.37
C LEU A 222 -29.39 -37.45 17.52
N PRO A 223 -28.95 -36.66 18.51
CA PRO A 223 -29.43 -35.29 18.65
C PRO A 223 -29.19 -34.54 17.33
N PRO A 224 -30.12 -33.67 16.91
CA PRO A 224 -29.98 -32.91 15.68
C PRO A 224 -28.63 -32.15 15.69
N PRO A 225 -27.92 -32.08 14.54
CA PRO A 225 -26.67 -31.35 14.45
C PRO A 225 -26.85 -29.94 15.01
N ALA A 226 -26.00 -29.54 15.97
CA ALA A 226 -26.05 -28.20 16.52
C ALA A 226 -25.92 -27.19 15.38
N THR A 227 -26.88 -26.29 15.27
CA THR A 227 -26.85 -25.24 14.24
C THR A 227 -25.59 -24.39 14.44
N PRO A 228 -24.82 -24.12 13.37
CA PRO A 228 -23.62 -23.30 13.49
C PRO A 228 -24.01 -21.93 14.03
N THR A 229 -23.36 -21.51 15.11
CA THR A 229 -23.61 -20.21 15.74
C THR A 229 -23.02 -19.11 14.86
N PRO A 230 -23.83 -18.14 14.41
CA PRO A 230 -23.35 -16.97 13.68
C PRO A 230 -22.31 -16.18 14.49
N CYS A 231 -21.40 -15.51 13.80
CA CYS A 231 -20.39 -14.66 14.43
C CYS A 231 -20.33 -13.28 13.78
N THR A 232 -20.62 -12.23 14.54
CA THR A 232 -20.46 -10.85 14.09
C THR A 232 -19.06 -10.34 14.43
N VAL A 233 -18.37 -9.82 13.42
CA VAL A 233 -17.01 -9.30 13.51
C VAL A 233 -16.98 -7.88 12.97
N CYS A 234 -16.34 -6.99 13.72
CA CYS A 234 -16.18 -5.59 13.37
C CYS A 234 -14.70 -5.21 13.35
N ALA A 235 -14.29 -4.47 12.32
CA ALA A 235 -13.02 -3.78 12.26
C ALA A 235 -13.23 -2.30 12.62
N TYR A 236 -12.34 -1.78 13.44
CA TYR A 236 -12.34 -0.44 13.99
C TYR A 236 -11.04 0.25 13.62
N LEU A 237 -11.10 1.44 13.03
CA LEU A 237 -9.98 2.39 13.00
C LEU A 237 -10.35 3.56 13.88
N THR A 238 -9.53 3.86 14.89
CA THR A 238 -9.83 4.90 15.88
C THR A 238 -8.65 5.83 16.09
N LEU A 239 -8.96 7.13 16.17
CA LEU A 239 -8.03 8.23 16.45
C LEU A 239 -8.20 8.66 17.91
N THR A 240 -7.24 8.33 18.77
CA THR A 240 -7.25 8.76 20.17
C THR A 240 -6.33 9.97 20.35
N PRO A 241 -6.85 11.15 20.69
CA PRO A 241 -6.01 12.33 20.90
C PRO A 241 -5.10 12.12 22.11
N SER A 242 -3.81 12.38 21.96
CA SER A 242 -2.82 12.39 23.05
C SER A 242 -2.47 13.82 23.44
N SER A 243 -2.13 14.66 22.47
CA SER A 243 -1.92 16.11 22.65
C SER A 243 -1.86 16.83 21.29
N PRO A 244 -2.86 16.68 20.41
CA PRO A 244 -2.81 17.36 19.12
C PRO A 244 -2.98 18.87 19.29
N ILE A 245 -2.27 19.65 18.46
CA ILE A 245 -2.48 21.11 18.39
C ILE A 245 -3.83 21.40 17.74
N TYR A 246 -4.17 20.62 16.71
CA TYR A 246 -5.39 20.74 15.93
C TYR A 246 -6.20 19.46 16.02
N PRO A 247 -7.50 19.54 16.36
CA PRO A 247 -8.37 18.40 16.20
C PRO A 247 -8.51 18.09 14.71
N ILE A 248 -8.35 16.83 14.34
CA ILE A 248 -8.71 16.32 13.01
C ILE A 248 -9.99 15.51 13.09
N SER A 249 -10.75 15.52 12.00
CA SER A 249 -11.92 14.66 11.82
C SER A 249 -11.72 13.77 10.60
N ILE A 250 -12.16 12.52 10.71
CA ILE A 250 -12.27 11.58 9.61
C ILE A 250 -13.39 12.09 8.69
N THR A 251 -13.07 12.30 7.42
CA THR A 251 -14.06 12.72 6.42
C THR A 251 -14.91 11.52 5.97
N THR A 252 -16.09 11.78 5.41
CA THR A 252 -16.94 10.73 4.82
C THR A 252 -16.18 9.95 3.75
N GLU A 253 -15.45 10.63 2.88
CA GLU A 253 -14.64 10.01 1.83
C GLU A 253 -13.54 9.09 2.43
N GLN A 254 -12.85 9.52 3.48
CA GLN A 254 -11.88 8.67 4.17
C GLN A 254 -12.54 7.44 4.79
N CYS A 255 -13.73 7.61 5.38
CA CYS A 255 -14.48 6.50 5.93
C CYS A 255 -14.89 5.49 4.85
N ASP A 256 -15.46 5.96 3.76
CA ASP A 256 -15.94 5.12 2.66
C ASP A 256 -14.79 4.35 2.01
N ASN A 257 -13.68 5.04 1.71
CA ASN A 257 -12.49 4.41 1.14
C ASN A 257 -11.92 3.33 2.06
N PHE A 258 -11.81 3.60 3.36
CA PHE A 258 -11.28 2.63 4.31
C PHE A 258 -12.24 1.45 4.53
N ALA A 259 -13.55 1.73 4.55
CA ALA A 259 -14.58 0.71 4.68
C ALA A 259 -14.65 -0.20 3.45
N GLU A 260 -14.49 0.35 2.25
CA GLU A 260 -14.40 -0.43 1.00
C GLU A 260 -13.18 -1.35 1.02
N ILE A 261 -12.01 -0.86 1.45
CA ILE A 261 -10.80 -1.67 1.56
C ILE A 261 -10.99 -2.83 2.54
N ILE A 262 -11.49 -2.57 3.75
CA ILE A 262 -11.75 -3.63 4.74
C ILE A 262 -12.76 -4.63 4.19
N THR A 263 -13.86 -4.15 3.63
CA THR A 263 -14.92 -4.99 3.08
C THR A 263 -14.39 -5.90 1.98
N ALA A 264 -13.63 -5.35 1.03
CA ALA A 264 -13.03 -6.09 -0.06
C ALA A 264 -12.01 -7.13 0.44
N ASP A 265 -11.15 -6.75 1.38
CA ASP A 265 -10.14 -7.63 1.98
C ASP A 265 -10.80 -8.82 2.70
N VAL A 266 -11.76 -8.54 3.59
CA VAL A 266 -12.43 -9.57 4.39
C VAL A 266 -13.28 -10.48 3.51
N SER A 267 -14.04 -9.91 2.56
CA SER A 267 -14.85 -10.71 1.63
C SER A 267 -14.00 -11.66 0.79
N SER A 268 -12.91 -11.15 0.23
CA SER A 268 -12.01 -11.96 -0.60
C SER A 268 -11.36 -13.08 0.21
N GLN A 269 -10.92 -12.80 1.43
CA GLN A 269 -10.29 -13.82 2.26
C GLN A 269 -11.32 -14.85 2.77
N ALA A 270 -12.52 -14.40 3.12
CA ALA A 270 -13.62 -15.27 3.57
C ALA A 270 -13.98 -16.30 2.49
N GLU A 271 -14.09 -15.87 1.22
CA GLU A 271 -14.29 -16.77 0.08
C GLU A 271 -13.14 -17.77 -0.07
N MET A 272 -11.89 -17.31 0.07
CA MET A 272 -10.69 -18.15 -0.05
C MET A 272 -10.53 -19.24 1.03
N VAL A 273 -11.21 -19.12 2.17
CA VAL A 273 -11.19 -20.12 3.25
C VAL A 273 -12.53 -20.81 3.43
N ALA A 274 -13.49 -20.58 2.51
CA ALA A 274 -14.85 -21.07 2.59
C ALA A 274 -15.55 -20.75 3.93
N ALA A 275 -15.35 -19.52 4.44
CA ALA A 275 -16.07 -18.99 5.59
C ALA A 275 -17.22 -18.08 5.10
N PRO A 276 -18.44 -18.61 4.88
CA PRO A 276 -19.52 -17.84 4.27
C PRO A 276 -20.01 -16.69 5.16
N LEU A 277 -20.16 -15.52 4.56
CA LEU A 277 -20.80 -14.35 5.15
C LEU A 277 -22.33 -14.51 5.06
N LEU A 278 -23.04 -14.18 6.14
CA LEU A 278 -24.50 -14.13 6.20
C LEU A 278 -25.04 -12.80 5.65
N ASP A 279 -24.41 -11.69 6.05
CA ASP A 279 -24.87 -10.35 5.72
C ASP A 279 -23.90 -9.70 4.72
N MET A 280 -24.43 -9.42 3.53
CA MET A 280 -23.85 -8.51 2.55
C MET A 280 -24.95 -7.52 2.14
N PRO A 281 -24.72 -6.20 2.19
CA PRO A 281 -23.45 -5.52 2.44
C PRO A 281 -23.05 -5.43 3.93
N TYR A 282 -21.77 -5.18 4.18
CA TYR A 282 -21.24 -4.83 5.50
C TYR A 282 -21.94 -3.57 6.04
N THR A 283 -22.09 -3.47 7.36
CA THR A 283 -22.55 -2.23 8.00
C THR A 283 -21.36 -1.34 8.32
N THR A 284 -21.38 -0.13 7.78
CA THR A 284 -20.35 0.90 8.02
C THR A 284 -20.94 2.00 8.88
N SER A 285 -20.22 2.38 9.95
CA SER A 285 -20.54 3.55 10.75
C SER A 285 -19.30 4.40 10.95
N CYS A 286 -19.44 5.70 10.67
CA CYS A 286 -18.36 6.68 10.73
C CYS A 286 -18.68 7.73 11.80
N SER A 287 -17.66 8.18 12.50
CA SER A 287 -17.67 9.38 13.33
C SER A 287 -16.39 10.17 13.09
N GLU A 288 -16.28 11.35 13.68
CA GLU A 288 -15.10 12.21 13.50
C GLU A 288 -13.77 11.53 13.89
N THR A 289 -13.79 10.53 14.77
CA THR A 289 -12.56 9.89 15.26
C THR A 289 -12.58 8.38 15.12
N GLN A 290 -13.62 7.81 14.52
CA GLN A 290 -13.73 6.37 14.35
C GLN A 290 -14.41 5.96 13.06
N ILE A 291 -13.85 4.93 12.43
CA ILE A 291 -14.47 4.14 11.37
C ILE A 291 -14.73 2.74 11.93
N LYS A 292 -15.94 2.22 11.74
CA LYS A 292 -16.34 0.87 12.15
C LYS A 292 -17.02 0.18 10.98
N VAL A 293 -16.58 -1.05 10.68
CA VAL A 293 -17.05 -1.87 9.55
C VAL A 293 -17.36 -3.26 10.08
N CYS A 294 -18.61 -3.70 10.00
CA CYS A 294 -19.06 -4.97 10.58
C CYS A 294 -19.66 -5.91 9.55
N GLY A 295 -19.41 -7.20 9.72
CA GLY A 295 -20.01 -8.28 8.95
C GLY A 295 -20.33 -9.49 9.82
N THR A 296 -21.32 -10.27 9.42
CA THR A 296 -21.73 -11.49 10.13
C THR A 296 -21.35 -12.71 9.32
N PHE A 297 -20.63 -13.65 9.93
CA PHE A 297 -20.31 -14.96 9.38
C PHE A 297 -21.31 -16.02 9.81
N LYS A 298 -21.53 -17.03 8.98
CA LYS A 298 -22.47 -18.14 9.25
C LYS A 298 -22.03 -19.06 10.38
N SER A 299 -20.72 -19.21 10.57
CA SER A 299 -20.14 -20.16 11.52
C SER A 299 -18.90 -19.58 12.19
N ALA A 300 -18.93 -19.45 13.51
CA ALA A 300 -17.76 -19.05 14.30
C ALA A 300 -16.55 -19.98 14.08
N VAL A 301 -16.80 -21.28 13.88
CA VAL A 301 -15.74 -22.29 13.70
C VAL A 301 -15.01 -22.11 12.37
N GLU A 302 -15.75 -21.92 11.28
CA GLU A 302 -15.17 -21.68 9.95
C GLU A 302 -14.43 -20.34 9.92
N THR A 303 -14.99 -19.33 10.60
CA THR A 303 -14.41 -17.98 10.68
C THR A 303 -13.09 -17.96 11.44
N ALA A 304 -12.90 -18.81 12.45
CA ALA A 304 -11.64 -18.90 13.20
C ALA A 304 -10.42 -19.20 12.30
N SER A 305 -10.63 -19.81 11.13
CA SER A 305 -9.57 -20.02 10.13
C SER A 305 -8.96 -18.72 9.58
N LEU A 306 -9.66 -17.59 9.72
CA LEU A 306 -9.20 -16.25 9.32
C LEU A 306 -8.27 -15.60 10.34
N GLN A 307 -8.14 -16.13 11.57
CA GLN A 307 -7.47 -15.45 12.67
C GLN A 307 -6.02 -15.06 12.35
N THR A 308 -5.21 -15.98 11.81
CA THR A 308 -3.81 -15.69 11.44
C THR A 308 -3.73 -14.60 10.37
N TRP A 309 -4.64 -14.62 9.39
CA TRP A 309 -4.70 -13.58 8.36
C TRP A 309 -5.08 -12.23 8.96
N VAL A 310 -6.11 -12.17 9.82
CA VAL A 310 -6.55 -10.93 10.50
C VAL A 310 -5.42 -10.33 11.32
N THR A 311 -4.70 -11.13 12.10
CA THR A 311 -3.56 -10.66 12.91
C THR A 311 -2.49 -9.98 12.05
N SER A 312 -2.24 -10.48 10.85
CA SER A 312 -1.33 -9.83 9.89
C SER A 312 -1.96 -8.61 9.20
N ARG A 313 -3.27 -8.64 8.96
CA ARG A 313 -3.98 -7.64 8.16
C ARG A 313 -4.20 -6.32 8.90
N VAL A 314 -4.43 -6.36 10.21
CA VAL A 314 -4.59 -5.12 11.00
C VAL A 314 -3.38 -4.20 10.91
N ALA A 315 -2.16 -4.73 10.79
CA ALA A 315 -0.95 -3.94 10.60
C ALA A 315 -0.93 -3.22 9.25
N HIS A 316 -1.46 -3.85 8.21
CA HIS A 316 -1.60 -3.23 6.90
C HIS A 316 -2.68 -2.14 6.89
N TRP A 317 -3.83 -2.39 7.51
CA TRP A 317 -4.87 -1.37 7.65
C TRP A 317 -4.38 -0.16 8.46
N LEU A 318 -3.57 -0.41 9.51
CA LEU A 318 -2.91 0.67 10.23
C LEU A 318 -1.97 1.45 9.31
N SER A 319 -1.15 0.77 8.51
CA SER A 319 -0.20 1.43 7.59
C SER A 319 -0.92 2.27 6.53
N LEU A 320 -2.07 1.80 6.02
CA LEU A 320 -2.93 2.59 5.13
C LEU A 320 -3.46 3.86 5.83
N ALA A 321 -3.95 3.72 7.06
CA ALA A 321 -4.48 4.84 7.82
C ALA A 321 -3.41 5.89 8.18
N THR A 322 -2.15 5.45 8.36
CA THR A 322 -1.03 6.32 8.68
C THR A 322 -0.14 6.63 7.47
N GLY A 323 -0.58 6.36 6.24
CA GLY A 323 0.20 6.64 5.02
C GLY A 323 1.58 5.94 4.95
N ASP A 324 1.81 4.93 5.80
CA ASP A 324 3.05 4.16 5.81
C ASP A 324 2.98 3.08 4.73
N SER A 325 3.75 3.31 3.66
CA SER A 325 3.94 2.33 2.60
C SER A 325 5.07 1.34 2.89
N SER A 326 5.81 1.52 4.00
CA SER A 326 6.93 0.68 4.42
C SER A 326 6.59 -0.17 5.65
N SER A 327 5.99 -1.34 5.39
CA SER A 327 5.66 -2.29 6.46
C SER A 327 6.92 -2.80 7.19
N GLY A 328 7.14 -2.37 8.44
CA GLY A 328 8.00 -3.10 9.37
C GLY A 328 8.71 -2.32 10.47
N SER A 329 8.78 -0.99 10.41
CA SER A 329 9.48 -0.20 11.44
C SER A 329 8.74 1.10 11.69
N GLY A 330 7.83 1.09 12.67
CA GLY A 330 7.21 2.30 13.24
C GLY A 330 6.89 3.38 12.22
N GLY A 331 5.92 3.13 11.35
CA GLY A 331 5.49 4.06 10.31
C GLY A 331 5.34 5.46 10.84
N SER A 332 6.06 6.42 10.27
CA SER A 332 5.88 7.81 10.65
C SER A 332 4.58 8.33 10.03
N CYS A 333 3.79 9.02 10.84
CA CYS A 333 2.48 9.47 10.43
C CYS A 333 2.56 10.76 9.60
N PRO A 334 1.58 11.01 8.71
CA PRO A 334 1.32 12.32 8.16
C PRO A 334 1.23 13.36 9.27
N ALA A 335 1.67 14.58 8.99
CA ALA A 335 1.73 15.65 9.98
C ALA A 335 0.36 15.97 10.61
N PHE A 336 -0.73 15.81 9.85
CA PHE A 336 -2.08 16.01 10.39
C PHE A 336 -2.47 15.02 11.49
N LEU A 337 -1.80 13.87 11.58
CA LEU A 337 -1.99 12.90 12.66
C LEU A 337 -1.10 13.16 13.88
N TYR A 338 -0.20 14.16 13.85
CA TYR A 338 0.68 14.41 14.99
C TYR A 338 -0.09 14.77 16.27
N GLY A 339 0.26 14.08 17.36
CA GLY A 339 -0.43 14.16 18.64
C GLY A 339 -1.59 13.17 18.79
N TYR A 340 -1.80 12.25 17.84
CA TYR A 340 -2.78 11.16 17.93
C TYR A 340 -2.13 9.79 18.12
N ARG A 341 -2.88 8.88 18.74
CA ARG A 341 -2.68 7.43 18.63
C ARG A 341 -3.68 6.89 17.64
N VAL A 342 -3.19 6.23 16.60
CA VAL A 342 -4.03 5.54 15.60
C VAL A 342 -4.07 4.08 15.99
N THR A 343 -5.27 3.53 16.14
CA THR A 343 -5.48 2.13 16.53
C THR A 343 -6.38 1.43 15.53
N VAL A 344 -5.96 0.26 15.06
CA VAL A 344 -6.81 -0.66 14.31
C VAL A 344 -7.09 -1.87 15.17
N THR A 345 -8.37 -2.18 15.36
CA THR A 345 -8.82 -3.32 16.17
C THR A 345 -9.88 -4.12 15.43
N VAL A 346 -9.82 -5.44 15.54
CA VAL A 346 -10.87 -6.38 15.10
C VAL A 346 -11.43 -7.06 16.34
N GLY A 347 -12.75 -7.13 16.45
CA GLY A 347 -13.45 -7.76 17.57
C GLY A 347 -14.95 -7.87 17.32
N GLY A 348 -15.74 -7.99 18.38
CA GLY A 348 -17.20 -8.04 18.30
C GLY A 348 -17.84 -6.68 18.05
N ASP A 349 -19.14 -6.70 17.79
CA ASP A 349 -19.94 -5.48 17.65
C ASP A 349 -20.11 -4.78 19.01
N GLY A 350 -19.37 -3.70 19.19
CA GLY A 350 -19.50 -2.79 20.33
C GLY A 350 -19.04 -1.37 20.00
N GLN A 351 -18.62 -0.66 21.05
CA GLN A 351 -18.26 0.76 21.01
C GLN A 351 -16.87 0.96 21.62
N TRP A 352 -15.99 1.66 20.92
CA TRP A 352 -14.66 1.97 21.44
C TRP A 352 -14.73 2.82 22.71
N PRO A 353 -13.85 2.61 23.70
CA PRO A 353 -12.70 1.68 23.72
C PRO A 353 -13.03 0.23 24.09
N THR A 354 -14.30 -0.07 24.40
CA THR A 354 -14.72 -1.38 24.88
C THR A 354 -15.23 -2.23 23.73
N ILE A 355 -14.32 -2.96 23.10
CA ILE A 355 -14.65 -3.91 22.02
C ILE A 355 -14.94 -5.30 22.62
N PRO A 356 -16.16 -5.85 22.50
CA PRO A 356 -16.48 -7.19 22.98
C PRO A 356 -15.65 -8.28 22.30
N ALA A 357 -15.53 -9.44 22.95
CA ALA A 357 -14.95 -10.62 22.32
C ALA A 357 -15.79 -11.11 21.14
N SER A 358 -15.13 -11.64 20.11
CA SER A 358 -15.75 -12.26 18.94
C SER A 358 -14.92 -13.47 18.48
N CYS A 359 -15.37 -14.17 17.44
CA CYS A 359 -14.61 -15.28 16.85
C CYS A 359 -13.31 -14.83 16.14
N LEU A 360 -13.12 -13.51 15.95
CA LEU A 360 -11.88 -12.92 15.49
C LEU A 360 -11.46 -11.81 16.44
N SER A 361 -10.15 -11.72 16.72
CA SER A 361 -9.59 -10.64 17.53
C SER A 361 -8.19 -10.26 17.07
N ALA A 362 -7.92 -8.98 16.89
CA ALA A 362 -6.57 -8.46 16.66
C ALA A 362 -6.54 -6.98 16.99
N SER A 363 -5.41 -6.47 17.44
CA SER A 363 -5.26 -5.03 17.66
C SER A 363 -3.82 -4.61 17.41
N VAL A 364 -3.65 -3.45 16.79
CA VAL A 364 -2.36 -2.81 16.57
C VAL A 364 -2.55 -1.30 16.69
N SER A 365 -1.56 -0.61 17.24
CA SER A 365 -1.60 0.85 17.33
C SER A 365 -0.23 1.46 17.08
N THR A 366 -0.23 2.72 16.66
CA THR A 366 0.97 3.56 16.58
C THR A 366 0.68 4.94 17.17
N VAL A 367 1.72 5.58 17.72
CA VAL A 367 1.65 6.96 18.19
C VAL A 367 2.28 7.85 17.14
N CYS A 368 1.54 8.84 16.69
CA CYS A 368 1.96 9.79 15.70
C CYS A 368 2.61 10.98 16.40
N GLU A 369 3.94 10.94 16.52
CA GLU A 369 4.72 12.04 17.09
C GLU A 369 5.51 12.78 16.02
N ALA A 370 5.57 14.10 16.17
CA ALA A 370 6.40 14.94 15.32
C ALA A 370 7.87 14.58 15.55
N GLN A 371 8.57 14.24 14.46
CA GLN A 371 9.99 13.92 14.54
C GLN A 371 10.82 15.20 14.72
N PRO A 372 11.87 15.17 15.55
CA PRO A 372 12.77 16.32 15.68
C PRO A 372 13.53 16.52 14.37
N VAL A 373 13.54 17.76 13.87
CA VAL A 373 14.26 18.13 12.64
C VAL A 373 15.31 19.21 12.93
N PRO A 374 16.45 19.25 12.22
CA PRO A 374 17.50 20.23 12.41
C PRO A 374 17.17 21.56 11.73
N TYR A 375 15.99 22.10 12.00
CA TYR A 375 15.40 23.29 11.41
C TYR A 375 14.46 23.99 12.43
N PRO A 376 14.34 25.33 12.45
CA PRO A 376 15.13 26.31 11.68
C PRO A 376 16.60 26.35 12.11
N LYS A 377 17.48 26.89 11.27
CA LYS A 377 18.93 26.97 11.56
C LYS A 377 19.31 28.09 12.55
N CYS A 378 18.43 29.06 12.76
CA CYS A 378 18.68 30.17 13.67
C CYS A 378 18.32 29.84 15.11
N ALA A 379 19.01 30.48 16.06
CA ALA A 379 18.70 30.40 17.48
C ALA A 379 17.45 31.24 17.79
N CYS A 380 16.31 30.57 17.94
CA CYS A 380 15.03 31.18 18.27
C CYS A 380 14.13 30.14 18.97
N ASN A 381 13.06 30.61 19.61
CA ASN A 381 12.12 29.71 20.27
C ASN A 381 11.22 29.02 19.24
N SER A 382 11.55 27.76 18.91
CA SER A 382 10.86 26.95 17.90
C SER A 382 9.73 26.08 18.44
N ARG A 383 9.46 26.15 19.75
CA ARG A 383 8.40 25.35 20.37
C ARG A 383 7.04 25.72 19.76
N PRO A 384 6.22 24.73 19.35
CA PRO A 384 4.85 25.01 18.96
C PRO A 384 4.10 25.79 20.06
N ARG A 385 3.22 26.71 19.67
CA ARG A 385 2.52 27.66 20.56
C ARG A 385 3.43 28.69 21.27
N ALA A 386 4.67 28.88 20.82
CA ALA A 386 5.51 29.98 21.31
C ALA A 386 4.95 31.36 20.98
N THR A 387 4.33 31.50 19.80
CA THR A 387 3.60 32.70 19.37
C THR A 387 2.14 32.37 19.13
N PRO A 388 1.27 33.37 18.90
CA PRO A 388 -0.11 33.13 18.49
C PRO A 388 -0.25 32.52 17.09
N PHE A 389 0.78 32.61 16.24
CA PHE A 389 0.70 32.14 14.85
C PHE A 389 1.00 30.65 14.75
N ALA A 390 0.11 29.91 14.08
CA ALA A 390 0.28 28.48 13.85
C ALA A 390 -0.12 28.05 12.45
N ALA A 391 0.46 26.96 11.98
CA ALA A 391 0.13 26.37 10.69
C ALA A 391 -0.78 25.19 10.92
N ILE A 392 -1.90 25.14 10.20
CA ILE A 392 -2.75 23.95 10.14
C ILE A 392 -1.91 22.83 9.50
N PRO A 393 -1.92 21.60 10.06
CA PRO A 393 -1.03 20.52 9.62
C PRO A 393 -1.49 19.85 8.31
N LEU A 394 -2.26 20.57 7.49
CA LEU A 394 -2.79 20.14 6.21
C LEU A 394 -2.32 21.07 5.10
N ILE A 395 -1.89 20.48 3.99
CA ILE A 395 -1.52 21.19 2.77
C ILE A 395 -2.59 20.93 1.73
N PHE A 396 -3.11 21.99 1.12
CA PHE A 396 -4.06 21.89 0.04
C PHE A 396 -3.37 22.06 -1.31
N LYS A 397 -3.78 21.25 -2.28
CA LYS A 397 -3.29 21.32 -3.66
C LYS A 397 -4.29 22.11 -4.51
N ALA A 398 -3.81 23.05 -5.32
CA ALA A 398 -4.62 23.83 -6.24
C ALA A 398 -3.91 24.04 -7.58
N PRO A 399 -4.64 24.37 -8.67
CA PRO A 399 -4.03 24.77 -9.93
C PRO A 399 -3.11 25.99 -9.76
N GLY A 400 -1.95 26.00 -10.42
CA GLY A 400 -1.09 27.18 -10.49
C GLY A 400 -1.59 28.23 -11.48
N ARG A 401 -0.85 29.33 -11.63
CA ARG A 401 -1.17 30.40 -12.60
C ARG A 401 -1.12 29.90 -14.04
N THR A 402 -0.34 28.86 -14.29
CA THR A 402 -0.24 28.20 -15.59
C THR A 402 -0.56 26.72 -15.46
N SER A 403 -0.96 26.10 -16.58
CA SER A 403 -1.25 24.66 -16.65
C SER A 403 -0.05 23.75 -16.36
N SER A 404 1.18 24.31 -16.39
CA SER A 404 2.43 23.62 -16.07
C SER A 404 2.88 23.81 -14.61
N THR A 405 2.05 24.43 -13.77
CA THR A 405 2.35 24.71 -12.36
C THR A 405 1.26 24.21 -11.41
N THR A 406 1.63 24.00 -10.15
CA THR A 406 0.74 23.54 -9.09
C THR A 406 1.02 24.34 -7.82
N LEU A 407 -0.04 24.76 -7.13
CA LEU A 407 0.04 25.38 -5.81
C LEU A 407 -0.08 24.33 -4.71
N TYR A 408 0.80 24.43 -3.72
CA TYR A 408 0.72 23.71 -2.45
C TYR A 408 0.61 24.72 -1.32
N CYS A 409 -0.55 24.80 -0.67
CA CYS A 409 -0.89 25.87 0.26
C CYS A 409 -0.92 25.39 1.70
N PHE A 410 -0.14 26.06 2.54
CA PHE A 410 -0.29 26.04 4.00
C PHE A 410 -1.38 27.03 4.38
N THR A 411 -2.25 26.64 5.32
CA THR A 411 -3.19 27.56 5.96
C THR A 411 -2.64 27.98 7.31
N THR A 412 -2.60 29.28 7.57
CA THR A 412 -2.22 29.86 8.84
C THR A 412 -3.44 30.06 9.73
N ASP A 413 -3.23 30.08 11.04
CA ASP A 413 -4.26 30.22 12.04
C ASP A 413 -3.70 30.95 13.27
N VAL A 414 -4.59 31.46 14.12
CA VAL A 414 -4.25 32.15 15.36
C VAL A 414 -4.75 31.36 16.57
N ILE A 415 -3.80 30.85 17.35
CA ILE A 415 -4.04 30.03 18.53
C ILE A 415 -3.56 30.72 19.80
N SER A 416 -4.02 30.22 20.96
CA SER A 416 -3.52 30.69 22.24
C SER A 416 -2.08 30.18 22.49
N PRO A 417 -1.10 31.08 22.64
CA PRO A 417 0.27 30.69 22.98
C PRO A 417 0.32 30.07 24.38
N TYR A 418 1.38 29.33 24.71
CA TYR A 418 1.53 28.76 26.06
C TYR A 418 1.80 29.84 27.13
N SER A 419 2.22 31.05 26.74
CA SER A 419 2.39 32.20 27.62
C SER A 419 2.07 33.48 26.85
N SER A 420 0.87 34.04 27.06
CA SER A 420 0.40 35.25 26.35
C SER A 420 1.14 36.54 26.74
N THR A 421 1.74 36.58 27.92
CA THR A 421 2.49 37.74 28.43
C THR A 421 4.00 37.66 28.16
N GLY A 422 4.49 36.51 27.71
CA GLY A 422 5.89 36.34 27.32
C GLY A 422 6.22 37.04 26.01
N SER A 423 7.50 37.36 25.78
CA SER A 423 7.96 38.11 24.60
C SER A 423 7.52 37.50 23.25
N CYS A 424 7.39 36.17 23.18
CA CYS A 424 6.90 35.48 21.98
C CYS A 424 5.37 35.45 21.89
N GLY A 425 4.68 35.20 23.00
CA GLY A 425 3.22 35.08 22.99
C GLY A 425 2.50 36.42 22.86
N SER A 426 3.16 37.53 23.16
CA SER A 426 2.66 38.88 22.94
C SER A 426 2.85 39.37 21.50
N SER A 427 3.42 38.56 20.59
CA SER A 427 3.65 38.96 19.20
C SER A 427 2.33 39.11 18.45
N THR A 428 2.06 40.30 17.92
CA THR A 428 0.84 40.62 17.16
C THR A 428 1.06 40.64 15.65
N THR A 429 2.29 40.47 15.18
CA THR A 429 2.66 40.51 13.76
C THR A 429 3.44 39.26 13.35
N LEU A 430 3.04 38.67 12.22
CA LEU A 430 3.76 37.63 11.51
C LEU A 430 4.67 38.29 10.46
N LEU A 431 5.98 38.35 10.74
CA LEU A 431 6.94 39.01 9.86
C LEU A 431 7.12 38.27 8.54
N LYS A 432 7.35 36.95 8.63
CA LYS A 432 7.66 36.07 7.51
C LYS A 432 7.41 34.62 7.89
N ALA A 433 7.34 33.77 6.88
CA ALA A 433 7.43 32.33 7.03
C ALA A 433 8.65 31.78 6.30
N GLU A 434 9.24 30.73 6.85
CA GLU A 434 10.31 29.98 6.18
C GLU A 434 9.96 28.50 6.10
N ILE A 435 10.25 27.88 4.96
CA ILE A 435 9.96 26.48 4.66
C ILE A 435 11.28 25.72 4.50
N TRP A 436 11.38 24.55 5.13
CA TRP A 436 12.52 23.66 4.97
C TRP A 436 12.42 22.89 3.65
N ALA A 437 13.18 23.32 2.65
CA ALA A 437 13.03 22.89 1.26
C ALA A 437 14.37 22.51 0.63
N ASN A 438 14.32 21.56 -0.31
CA ASN A 438 15.47 21.07 -1.04
C ASN A 438 16.00 22.15 -1.99
N GLU A 439 17.14 22.71 -1.63
CA GLU A 439 17.82 23.78 -2.35
C GLU A 439 18.26 23.38 -3.77
N ALA A 440 18.50 22.08 -4.02
CA ALA A 440 18.77 21.59 -5.38
C ALA A 440 17.57 21.78 -6.33
N LYS A 441 16.38 22.02 -5.76
CA LYS A 441 15.13 22.29 -6.49
C LYS A 441 14.81 23.79 -6.55
N ARG A 442 15.77 24.69 -6.32
CA ARG A 442 15.60 26.17 -6.43
C ARG A 442 14.84 26.60 -7.68
N ARG A 443 15.16 26.03 -8.85
CA ARG A 443 14.55 26.35 -10.15
C ARG A 443 13.16 25.74 -10.37
N LYS A 444 12.68 24.94 -9.43
CA LYS A 444 11.38 24.25 -9.47
C LYS A 444 10.28 25.04 -8.79
N VAL A 445 10.63 26.03 -7.99
CA VAL A 445 9.69 27.02 -7.45
C VAL A 445 9.58 28.16 -8.46
N VAL A 446 8.37 28.38 -8.96
CA VAL A 446 8.06 29.45 -9.90
C VAL A 446 7.73 30.74 -9.14
N ALA A 447 6.97 30.64 -8.06
CA ALA A 447 6.61 31.75 -7.19
C ALA A 447 6.21 31.27 -5.79
N ILE A 448 6.07 32.23 -4.89
CA ILE A 448 5.39 32.07 -3.60
C ILE A 448 4.14 32.94 -3.65
N ALA A 449 2.96 32.32 -3.55
CA ALA A 449 1.71 33.06 -3.49
C ALA A 449 1.29 33.22 -2.02
N VAL A 450 0.80 34.40 -1.65
CA VAL A 450 0.32 34.67 -0.30
C VAL A 450 -1.05 35.32 -0.36
N GLN A 451 -1.93 34.95 0.57
CA GLN A 451 -3.29 35.47 0.66
C GLN A 451 -3.62 35.69 2.15
N PRO A 452 -3.63 36.93 2.66
CA PRO A 452 -4.14 37.18 4.00
C PRO A 452 -5.64 36.86 4.06
N ALA A 453 -6.15 36.48 5.22
CA ALA A 453 -7.53 36.03 5.39
C ALA A 453 -8.59 37.06 4.98
N ASN A 454 -8.26 38.35 5.09
CA ASN A 454 -9.13 39.46 4.70
C ASN A 454 -9.05 39.79 3.20
N SER A 455 -8.36 38.99 2.39
CA SER A 455 -8.24 39.16 0.94
C SER A 455 -8.72 37.92 0.19
N THR A 456 -9.37 38.12 -0.95
CA THR A 456 -9.73 37.05 -1.89
C THR A 456 -8.62 36.75 -2.90
N ASP A 457 -7.64 37.66 -3.02
CA ASP A 457 -6.64 37.62 -4.08
C ASP A 457 -5.31 37.05 -3.58
N LEU A 458 -4.73 36.16 -4.40
CA LEU A 458 -3.37 35.66 -4.21
C LEU A 458 -2.36 36.67 -4.76
N THR A 459 -1.47 37.15 -3.90
CA THR A 459 -0.34 37.97 -4.30
C THR A 459 0.88 37.08 -4.55
N PHE A 460 1.48 37.16 -5.72
CA PHE A 460 2.62 36.31 -6.10
C PHE A 460 3.94 37.07 -5.94
N HIS A 461 4.85 36.49 -5.15
CA HIS A 461 6.20 36.97 -4.93
C HIS A 461 7.23 36.08 -5.63
N ALA A 462 8.35 36.67 -6.01
CA ALA A 462 9.49 35.91 -6.50
C ALA A 462 10.04 35.00 -5.38
N PRO A 463 10.44 33.75 -5.67
CA PRO A 463 11.00 32.85 -4.67
C PRO A 463 12.27 33.43 -4.07
N THR A 464 12.27 33.64 -2.75
CA THR A 464 13.45 34.11 -2.02
C THR A 464 14.00 32.97 -1.19
N TRP A 465 15.32 32.76 -1.23
CA TRP A 465 15.98 31.66 -0.51
C TRP A 465 16.90 32.17 0.60
N GLY A 466 17.19 31.29 1.55
CA GLY A 466 18.28 31.43 2.53
C GLY A 466 19.66 31.47 1.90
N ALA A 467 20.67 31.61 2.76
CA ALA A 467 22.05 31.42 2.35
C ALA A 467 22.25 30.00 1.80
N VAL A 468 23.24 29.83 0.92
CA VAL A 468 23.53 28.54 0.32
C VAL A 468 23.87 27.52 1.41
N GLY A 469 23.22 26.35 1.37
CA GLY A 469 23.35 25.28 2.35
C GLY A 469 22.32 25.34 3.49
N GLU A 470 21.56 26.43 3.64
CA GLU A 470 20.54 26.53 4.70
C GLU A 470 19.29 25.70 4.43
N GLN A 471 19.03 25.34 3.17
CA GLN A 471 17.84 24.59 2.76
C GLN A 471 16.52 25.32 3.11
N THR A 472 16.50 26.64 2.92
CA THR A 472 15.42 27.52 3.40
C THR A 472 14.79 28.31 2.26
N LEU A 473 13.50 28.12 2.02
CA LEU A 473 12.68 29.00 1.18
C LEU A 473 11.93 30.01 2.06
N LYS A 474 11.81 31.26 1.63
CA LYS A 474 11.27 32.37 2.43
C LYS A 474 10.05 33.00 1.76
N ALA A 475 8.93 33.02 2.48
CA ALA A 475 7.79 33.87 2.17
C ALA A 475 7.91 35.16 2.98
N THR A 476 8.45 36.22 2.37
CA THR A 476 8.81 37.47 3.06
C THR A 476 8.73 38.67 2.11
N PRO A 477 8.40 39.87 2.63
CA PRO A 477 7.74 40.11 3.92
C PRO A 477 6.26 39.71 3.89
N LEU A 478 5.72 39.21 5.00
CA LEU A 478 4.27 39.01 5.17
C LEU A 478 3.64 40.21 5.88
N MET A 479 4.18 40.59 7.04
CA MET A 479 3.69 41.69 7.88
C MET A 479 2.21 41.56 8.25
N TRP A 480 1.73 40.34 8.46
CA TRP A 480 0.32 40.09 8.78
C TRP A 480 0.03 40.32 10.25
N ASP A 481 -1.05 41.01 10.57
CA ASP A 481 -1.60 41.01 11.92
C ASP A 481 -2.34 39.70 12.24
N LEU A 482 -2.88 39.59 13.46
CA LEU A 482 -3.64 38.40 13.89
C LEU A 482 -4.87 38.13 12.99
N THR A 483 -5.55 39.17 12.51
CA THR A 483 -6.75 39.01 11.66
C THR A 483 -6.38 38.52 10.26
N GLN A 484 -5.29 39.04 9.70
CA GLN A 484 -4.79 38.63 8.40
C GLN A 484 -4.19 37.22 8.41
N ALA A 485 -3.57 36.81 9.52
CA ALA A 485 -3.00 35.48 9.68
C ALA A 485 -4.06 34.41 9.95
N ASN A 486 -5.18 34.72 10.60
CA ASN A 486 -6.20 33.73 10.93
C ASN A 486 -6.99 33.28 9.68
N GLY A 487 -6.61 32.16 9.07
CA GLY A 487 -7.13 31.67 7.79
C GLY A 487 -6.34 32.15 6.57
N GLY A 488 -5.20 32.82 6.78
CA GLY A 488 -4.28 33.21 5.70
C GLY A 488 -3.68 31.99 5.00
N LYS A 489 -3.20 32.17 3.77
CA LYS A 489 -2.58 31.10 2.96
C LYS A 489 -1.21 31.48 2.47
N ILE A 490 -0.27 30.56 2.61
CA ILE A 490 1.08 30.67 2.04
C ILE A 490 1.24 29.49 1.10
N CYS A 491 1.36 29.75 -0.20
CA CYS A 491 1.38 28.73 -1.23
C CYS A 491 2.70 28.69 -1.98
N LEU A 492 3.20 27.49 -2.20
CA LEU A 492 4.35 27.20 -3.05
C LEU A 492 3.84 26.93 -4.46
N GLU A 493 4.20 27.75 -5.45
CA GLU A 493 3.94 27.45 -6.86
C GLU A 493 5.12 26.66 -7.42
N LEU A 494 4.93 25.35 -7.56
CA LEU A 494 5.94 24.44 -8.10
C LEU A 494 5.65 24.10 -9.55
N ASP A 495 6.68 23.76 -10.32
CA ASP A 495 6.45 23.12 -11.61
C ASP A 495 5.72 21.79 -11.43
N LYS A 496 4.88 21.43 -12.41
CA LYS A 496 3.98 20.27 -12.33
C LYS A 496 4.72 18.92 -12.29
N ALA A 497 5.99 18.91 -12.68
CA ALA A 497 6.86 17.73 -12.59
C ALA A 497 7.48 17.54 -11.20
N THR A 498 7.29 18.50 -10.29
CA THR A 498 7.80 18.45 -8.92
C THR A 498 6.66 18.19 -7.95
N ASP A 499 6.71 17.03 -7.32
CA ASP A 499 5.83 16.72 -6.19
C ASP A 499 6.36 17.35 -4.89
N LEU A 500 5.47 17.48 -3.91
CA LEU A 500 5.78 18.11 -2.64
C LEU A 500 6.83 17.32 -1.83
N GLY A 501 6.82 15.98 -1.92
CA GLY A 501 7.73 15.10 -1.17
C GLY A 501 9.17 15.20 -1.65
N SER A 502 9.40 15.43 -2.94
CA SER A 502 10.75 15.67 -3.48
C SER A 502 11.22 17.11 -3.31
N PHE A 503 10.29 18.06 -3.11
CA PHE A 503 10.59 19.47 -2.88
C PHE A 503 10.92 19.77 -1.41
N CYS A 504 10.09 19.34 -0.48
CA CYS A 504 10.32 19.55 0.95
C CYS A 504 11.37 18.58 1.49
N ASN A 505 12.19 19.05 2.42
CA ASN A 505 13.10 18.13 3.11
C ASN A 505 12.29 17.30 4.11
N ASN A 506 12.38 15.99 3.93
CA ASN A 506 11.64 15.00 4.71
C ASN A 506 12.56 14.23 5.64
N VAL A 507 12.00 13.70 6.72
CA VAL A 507 12.70 12.71 7.53
C VAL A 507 12.75 11.42 6.70
N PRO A 508 13.90 10.75 6.58
CA PRO A 508 13.98 9.49 5.84
C PRO A 508 12.95 8.49 6.36
N GLY A 509 12.18 7.88 5.45
CA GLY A 509 11.09 6.96 5.81
C GLY A 509 9.77 7.63 6.21
N SER A 510 9.66 8.97 6.09
CA SER A 510 8.41 9.67 6.37
C SER A 510 7.53 9.97 5.17
N PRO A 511 6.18 9.99 5.36
CA PRO A 511 5.27 10.56 4.39
C PRO A 511 5.70 11.97 3.98
N PRO A 512 5.40 12.40 2.74
CA PRO A 512 5.64 13.76 2.28
C PRO A 512 5.11 14.82 3.26
N THR A 513 6.04 15.46 3.96
CA THR A 513 5.82 16.43 5.01
C THR A 513 6.65 17.68 4.71
N CYS A 514 6.04 18.85 4.84
CA CYS A 514 6.76 20.10 4.76
C CYS A 514 6.78 20.78 6.13
N TRP A 515 7.94 21.30 6.47
CA TRP A 515 8.17 22.01 7.71
C TRP A 515 8.16 23.51 7.45
N ILE A 516 7.36 24.24 8.21
CA ILE A 516 7.20 25.69 8.10
C ILE A 516 7.39 26.34 9.47
N THR A 517 8.14 27.43 9.52
CA THR A 517 8.37 28.22 10.73
C THR A 517 7.87 29.65 10.55
N PHE A 518 7.36 30.26 11.61
CA PHE A 518 6.80 31.61 11.59
C PHE A 518 7.58 32.56 12.47
N PHE A 519 8.02 33.69 11.91
CA PHE A 519 8.89 34.62 12.63
C PHE A 519 8.12 35.82 13.18
N SER A 520 8.43 36.18 14.42
CA SER A 520 8.15 37.50 14.99
C SER A 520 9.03 38.59 14.34
N PRO A 521 8.66 39.88 14.46
CA PRO A 521 9.46 40.99 13.94
C PRO A 521 10.90 41.04 14.47
N ASP A 522 11.11 40.68 15.74
CA ASP A 522 12.42 40.62 16.39
C ASP A 522 13.21 39.33 16.07
N LYS A 523 12.59 38.39 15.35
CA LYS A 523 13.14 37.08 14.93
C LYS A 523 13.56 36.17 16.09
N LYS A 524 13.17 36.47 17.33
CA LYS A 524 13.49 35.64 18.50
C LYS A 524 12.55 34.44 18.66
N CYS A 525 11.40 34.49 18.00
CA CYS A 525 10.34 33.49 18.10
C CYS A 525 10.06 32.91 16.72
N CYS A 526 10.06 31.58 16.63
CA CYS A 526 10.06 30.85 15.37
C CYS A 526 9.35 29.49 15.47
N PRO A 527 8.11 29.42 16.02
CA PRO A 527 7.44 28.14 16.21
C PRO A 527 7.42 27.34 14.90
N LEU A 528 7.82 26.08 15.01
CA LEU A 528 7.95 25.16 13.91
C LEU A 528 6.71 24.27 13.83
N PHE A 529 6.19 24.11 12.61
CA PHE A 529 5.05 23.26 12.31
C PHE A 529 5.37 22.32 11.15
N ALA A 530 4.75 21.16 11.17
CA ALA A 530 4.75 20.22 10.07
C ALA A 530 3.35 20.20 9.44
N ALA A 531 3.29 20.07 8.11
CA ALA A 531 2.06 19.88 7.39
C ALA A 531 2.26 18.88 6.24
N SER A 532 1.23 18.10 5.92
CA SER A 532 1.26 17.10 4.86
C SER A 532 0.02 17.22 3.97
N LEU A 533 0.09 16.66 2.76
CA LEU A 533 -1.09 16.47 1.93
C LEU A 533 -2.04 15.49 2.63
N MET A 534 -3.34 15.75 2.52
CA MET A 534 -4.39 14.85 3.01
C MET A 534 -4.64 13.71 2.03
#